data_AF-A0A4S8KQC8-F1
#
_entry.id   AF-A0A4S8KQC8-F1
#
_cell.length_a   1.000
_cell.length_b   1.000
_cell.length_c   1.000
_cell.angle_alpha   90.00
_cell.angle_beta   90.00
_cell.angle_gamma   90.00
#
_symmetry.space_group_name_H-M   'P 1'
#
loop_
_entity.id
_entity.type
_entity.pdbx_description
1 polymer ?
#
loop_
_entity_poly.entity_id
_entity_poly.type
_entity_poly.pdbx_seq_one_letter_code
_entity_poly.pdbx_strand_id
1 'polypeptide(L)'
;MSAYLSGKSFIVMGDLNGRFGSLMPVQSSLNRISMDDVVNERGKWILQLCDDLHLVPLNGTQYESVSPGRLTSHQYAGSTVIDYVLVSDELVSRLPSPCLTILPTSISDHECLSLSI
;
A
#
# COMPACT_ATOMS: atom_id res chain seq x y z
N MET A 1 19.83 -1.60 14.78
CA MET A 1 20.69 -2.44 13.92
C MET A 1 20.35 -2.04 12.50
N SER A 2 21.16 -1.21 11.84
CA SER A 2 20.83 -0.65 10.52
C SER A 2 21.17 -1.68 9.44
N ALA A 3 20.16 -2.28 8.82
CA ALA A 3 20.38 -3.05 7.60
C ALA A 3 20.74 -2.05 6.49
N TYR A 4 22.00 -2.07 6.04
CA TYR A 4 22.39 -1.41 4.79
C TYR A 4 21.72 -2.18 3.64
N LEU A 5 20.50 -1.78 3.29
CA LEU A 5 19.90 -2.15 2.03
C LEU A 5 20.80 -1.56 0.93
N SER A 6 21.24 -2.40 -0.01
CA SER A 6 21.98 -1.93 -1.19
C SER A 6 21.28 -0.71 -1.76
N GLY A 7 21.98 0.33 -2.22
CA GLY A 7 21.43 1.59 -2.74
C GLY A 7 20.55 1.46 -3.99
N LYS A 8 19.56 0.56 -3.94
CA LYS A 8 18.62 0.16 -4.95
C LYS A 8 17.24 0.41 -4.35
N SER A 9 16.47 1.21 -5.04
CA SER A 9 15.05 1.37 -4.77
C SER A 9 14.33 0.04 -4.96
N PHE A 10 13.32 -0.22 -4.13
CA PHE A 10 12.57 -1.48 -4.17
C PHE A 10 11.07 -1.23 -3.97
N ILE A 11 10.29 -2.19 -4.47
CA ILE A 11 8.84 -2.24 -4.39
C ILE A 11 8.49 -3.53 -3.65
N VAL A 12 7.64 -3.41 -2.64
CA VAL A 12 6.99 -4.53 -1.97
C VAL A 12 5.52 -4.51 -2.36
N MET A 13 5.01 -5.62 -2.89
CA MET A 13 3.67 -5.69 -3.47
C MET A 13 3.01 -7.03 -3.16
N GLY A 14 1.78 -6.99 -2.66
CA GLY A 14 0.94 -8.17 -2.43
C GLY A 14 0.22 -8.15 -1.09
N ASP A 15 -0.30 -9.30 -0.68
CA ASP A 15 -1.04 -9.50 0.57
C ASP A 15 -0.09 -9.42 1.78
N LEU A 16 -0.25 -8.37 2.58
CA LEU A 16 0.48 -8.20 3.84
C LEU A 16 -0.36 -8.56 5.07
N ASN A 17 -1.65 -8.89 4.89
CA ASN A 17 -2.60 -9.29 5.92
C ASN A 17 -2.74 -8.29 7.09
N GLY A 18 -2.35 -7.04 6.91
CA GLY A 18 -2.42 -5.98 7.92
C GLY A 18 -3.34 -4.85 7.50
N ARG A 19 -4.05 -4.26 8.45
CA ARG A 19 -5.00 -3.17 8.19
C ARG A 19 -4.49 -1.94 8.92
N PHE A 20 -4.29 -0.84 8.20
CA PHE A 20 -3.79 0.40 8.80
C PHE A 20 -4.61 1.64 8.40
N GLY A 21 -5.92 1.45 8.18
CA GLY A 21 -6.86 2.57 8.04
C GLY A 21 -6.46 3.49 6.90
N SER A 22 -6.54 4.81 7.14
CA SER A 22 -5.94 5.87 6.30
C SER A 22 -4.60 6.38 6.84
N LEU A 23 -3.96 5.66 7.78
CA LEU A 23 -2.68 6.06 8.35
C LEU A 23 -1.56 5.99 7.31
N MET A 24 -0.53 6.80 7.54
CA MET A 24 0.68 6.91 6.73
C MET A 24 1.94 6.83 7.60
N PRO A 25 3.08 6.39 7.04
CA PRO A 25 4.39 6.55 7.68
C PRO A 25 4.65 8.02 8.00
N VAL A 26 5.33 8.29 9.12
CA VAL A 26 5.53 9.65 9.67
C VAL A 26 6.24 10.56 8.67
N GLN A 27 7.12 10.00 7.85
CA GLN A 27 7.94 10.76 6.91
C GLN A 27 7.25 11.01 5.56
N SER A 28 6.09 10.38 5.30
CA SER A 28 5.41 10.56 4.03
C SER A 28 4.66 11.90 3.98
N SER A 29 4.84 12.63 2.88
CA SER A 29 4.08 13.84 2.57
C SER A 29 2.78 13.56 1.79
N LEU A 30 2.53 12.30 1.42
CA LEU A 30 1.35 11.93 0.66
C LEU A 30 0.11 11.86 1.55
N ASN A 31 -1.00 12.36 1.02
CA ASN A 31 -2.31 12.13 1.61
C ASN A 31 -2.84 10.77 1.17
N ARG A 32 -3.35 10.00 2.12
CA ARG A 32 -3.94 8.68 1.89
C ARG A 32 -5.36 8.63 2.42
N ILE A 33 -6.24 8.02 1.65
CA ILE A 33 -7.59 7.63 2.07
C ILE A 33 -7.76 6.11 1.95
N SER A 34 -8.67 5.54 2.72
CA SER A 34 -8.97 4.10 2.68
C SER A 34 -10.44 3.88 2.97
N MET A 35 -11.06 3.00 2.20
CA MET A 35 -12.42 2.49 2.47
C MET A 35 -12.47 1.56 3.67
N ASP A 36 -11.32 1.01 4.07
CA ASP A 36 -11.13 0.26 5.31
C ASP A 36 -10.47 1.18 6.34
N ASP A 37 -11.20 1.59 7.38
CA ASP A 37 -10.74 2.50 8.43
C ASP A 37 -10.11 1.77 9.63
N VAL A 38 -10.16 0.43 9.65
CA VAL A 38 -9.65 -0.37 10.77
C VAL A 38 -8.13 -0.39 10.79
N VAL A 39 -7.59 -0.31 12.01
CA VAL A 39 -6.17 -0.45 12.29
C VAL A 39 -5.96 -1.65 13.21
N ASN A 40 -5.13 -2.60 12.81
CA ASN A 40 -4.75 -3.76 13.63
C ASN A 40 -3.23 -3.77 13.94
N GLU A 41 -2.81 -4.66 14.84
CA GLU A 41 -1.40 -4.73 15.26
C GLU A 41 -0.44 -5.04 14.10
N ARG A 42 -0.86 -5.87 13.15
CA ARG A 42 -0.06 -6.14 11.95
C ARG A 42 0.08 -4.89 11.07
N GLY A 43 -0.98 -4.10 10.93
CA GLY A 43 -0.94 -2.83 10.20
C GLY A 43 -0.02 -1.80 10.86
N LYS A 44 -0.05 -1.70 12.20
CA LYS A 44 0.91 -0.86 12.94
C LYS A 44 2.35 -1.30 12.70
N TRP A 45 2.59 -2.62 12.70
CA TRP A 45 3.92 -3.17 12.40
C TRP A 45 4.35 -2.86 10.95
N ILE A 46 3.45 -2.96 9.98
CA ILE A 46 3.73 -2.58 8.57
C ILE A 46 4.09 -1.09 8.48
N LEU A 47 3.35 -0.20 9.18
CA LEU A 47 3.68 1.23 9.21
C LEU A 47 5.05 1.49 9.81
N GLN A 48 5.39 0.83 10.92
CA GLN A 48 6.71 0.93 11.53
C GLN A 48 7.80 0.43 10.57
N LEU A 49 7.55 -0.68 9.86
CA LEU A 49 8.47 -1.18 8.82
C LEU A 49 8.65 -0.14 7.71
N CYS A 50 7.58 0.56 7.31
CA CYS A 50 7.67 1.62 6.33
C CYS A 50 8.51 2.80 6.82
N ASP A 51 8.36 3.21 8.08
CA ASP A 51 9.20 4.24 8.69
C ASP A 51 10.67 3.81 8.77
N ASP A 52 10.93 2.58 9.18
CA ASP A 52 12.28 2.03 9.35
C ASP A 52 13.02 1.88 8.01
N LEU A 53 12.29 1.61 6.92
CA LEU A 53 12.83 1.32 5.59
C LEU A 53 12.56 2.42 4.55
N HIS A 54 12.03 3.58 4.98
CA HIS A 54 11.66 4.68 4.10
C HIS A 54 10.75 4.26 2.92
N LEU A 55 9.72 3.46 3.24
CA LEU A 55 8.71 3.04 2.28
C LEU A 55 7.46 3.90 2.38
N VAL A 56 6.78 4.06 1.24
CA VAL A 56 5.55 4.83 1.10
C VAL A 56 4.47 3.92 0.50
N PRO A 57 3.32 3.73 1.19
CA PRO A 57 2.17 3.06 0.61
C PRO A 57 1.57 3.89 -0.52
N LEU A 58 1.33 3.26 -1.68
CA LEU A 58 0.67 3.93 -2.81
C LEU A 58 -0.86 3.82 -2.78
N ASN A 59 -1.40 2.73 -2.20
CA ASN A 59 -2.85 2.55 -2.06
C ASN A 59 -3.44 3.75 -1.31
N GLY A 60 -4.50 4.33 -1.85
CA GLY A 60 -5.20 5.45 -1.24
C GLY A 60 -4.62 6.82 -1.55
N THR A 61 -3.54 6.89 -2.32
CA THR A 61 -2.88 8.15 -2.68
C THR A 61 -3.22 8.57 -4.11
N GLN A 62 -2.69 9.71 -4.54
CA GLN A 62 -2.78 10.18 -5.94
C GLN A 62 -2.21 9.20 -6.98
N TYR A 63 -1.43 8.21 -6.55
CA TYR A 63 -0.86 7.18 -7.42
C TYR A 63 -1.85 6.05 -7.72
N GLU A 64 -2.91 5.87 -6.93
CA GLU A 64 -3.99 4.91 -7.22
C GLU A 64 -5.01 5.54 -8.19
N SER A 65 -5.29 4.84 -9.29
CA SER A 65 -6.20 5.28 -10.33
C SER A 65 -7.68 5.10 -9.93
N VAL A 66 -8.56 5.83 -10.63
CA VAL A 66 -10.04 5.71 -10.60
C VAL A 66 -10.71 6.03 -9.26
N SER A 67 -10.36 5.33 -8.17
CA SER A 67 -11.00 5.44 -6.86
C SER A 67 -10.01 5.07 -5.75
N PRO A 68 -9.20 6.03 -5.26
CA PRO A 68 -8.19 5.76 -4.26
C PRO A 68 -8.76 5.15 -2.97
N GLY A 69 -8.02 4.19 -2.40
CA GLY A 69 -8.33 3.60 -1.11
C GLY A 69 -9.27 2.41 -1.22
N ARG A 70 -9.35 1.81 -2.41
CA ARG A 70 -10.26 0.72 -2.71
C ARG A 70 -9.93 -0.52 -1.89
N LEU A 71 -10.99 -1.24 -1.50
CA LEU A 71 -10.90 -2.57 -0.89
C LEU A 71 -10.14 -3.55 -1.80
N THR A 72 -9.35 -4.43 -1.22
CA THR A 72 -8.51 -5.38 -1.96
C THR A 72 -8.81 -6.83 -1.65
N SER A 73 -9.52 -7.11 -0.55
CA SER A 73 -9.95 -8.45 -0.16
C SER A 73 -11.42 -8.45 0.25
N HIS A 74 -12.17 -9.46 -0.19
CA HIS A 74 -13.61 -9.58 -0.12
C HIS A 74 -14.02 -10.96 0.38
N GLN A 75 -13.99 -11.15 1.69
CA GLN A 75 -14.37 -12.40 2.33
C GLN A 75 -15.85 -12.39 2.75
N TYR A 76 -16.38 -13.56 3.13
CA TYR A 76 -17.77 -13.68 3.59
C TYR A 76 -18.12 -12.73 4.75
N ALA A 77 -17.16 -12.47 5.63
CA ALA A 77 -17.35 -11.65 6.83
C ALA A 77 -17.11 -10.15 6.62
N GLY A 78 -16.83 -9.72 5.38
CA GLY A 78 -16.59 -8.32 5.06
C GLY A 78 -15.44 -8.13 4.09
N SER A 79 -15.12 -6.86 3.84
CA SER A 79 -14.07 -6.48 2.91
C SER A 79 -13.06 -5.57 3.57
N THR A 80 -11.80 -5.69 3.16
CA THR A 80 -10.67 -5.02 3.80
C THR A 80 -9.65 -4.54 2.78
N VAL A 81 -8.77 -3.64 3.21
CA VAL A 81 -7.52 -3.34 2.50
C VAL A 81 -6.40 -4.08 3.21
N ILE A 82 -5.84 -5.11 2.57
CA ILE A 82 -4.72 -5.90 3.11
C ILE A 82 -3.62 -6.17 2.07
N ASP A 83 -3.90 -5.89 0.80
CA ASP A 83 -2.96 -5.98 -0.29
C ASP A 83 -2.42 -4.59 -0.61
N TYR A 84 -1.10 -4.42 -0.51
CA TYR A 84 -0.48 -3.09 -0.64
C TYR A 84 0.61 -3.07 -1.69
N VAL A 85 0.85 -1.89 -2.24
CA VAL A 85 2.08 -1.52 -2.93
C VAL A 85 2.82 -0.52 -2.06
N LEU A 86 3.98 -0.93 -1.53
CA LEU A 86 4.90 -0.11 -0.76
C LEU A 86 6.13 0.17 -1.62
N VAL A 87 6.54 1.43 -1.71
CA VAL A 87 7.63 1.86 -2.59
C VAL A 87 8.63 2.68 -1.81
N SER A 88 9.93 2.46 -2.03
CA SER A 88 10.97 3.32 -1.47
C SER A 88 10.75 4.78 -1.87
N ASP A 89 10.82 5.71 -0.92
CA ASP A 89 10.54 7.14 -1.12
C ASP A 89 11.28 7.74 -2.33
N GLU A 90 12.53 7.33 -2.54
CA GLU A 90 13.39 7.72 -3.67
C GLU A 90 12.77 7.44 -5.05
N LEU A 91 11.98 6.36 -5.15
CA LEU A 91 11.31 5.93 -6.39
C LEU A 91 9.97 6.64 -6.59
N VAL A 92 9.30 7.09 -5.51
CA VAL A 92 7.99 7.75 -5.57
C VAL A 92 8.02 8.96 -6.51
N SER A 93 9.07 9.78 -6.41
CA SER A 93 9.27 10.97 -7.26
C SER A 93 9.43 10.67 -8.77
N ARG A 94 9.72 9.42 -9.13
CA ARG A 94 9.97 8.98 -10.51
C ARG A 94 8.81 8.21 -11.11
N LEU A 95 7.83 7.82 -10.30
CA LEU A 95 6.65 7.11 -10.77
C LEU A 95 5.70 8.06 -11.52
N PRO A 96 5.08 7.60 -12.62
CA PRO A 96 3.94 8.32 -13.18
C PRO A 96 2.79 8.35 -12.17
N SER A 97 1.93 9.36 -12.25
CA SER A 97 0.73 9.46 -11.41
C SER A 97 -0.50 9.66 -12.32
N PRO A 98 -1.51 8.77 -12.28
CA PRO A 98 -1.56 7.52 -11.50
C PRO A 98 -0.74 6.38 -12.11
N CYS A 99 -0.30 5.42 -11.28
CA CYS A 99 0.44 4.22 -11.72
C CYS A 99 -0.03 2.90 -11.09
N LEU A 100 -0.80 2.96 -10.00
CA LEU A 100 -1.41 1.82 -9.35
C LEU A 100 -2.86 1.69 -9.79
N THR A 101 -3.29 0.49 -10.17
CA THR A 101 -4.69 0.16 -10.42
C THR A 101 -5.07 -1.09 -9.68
N ILE A 102 -6.23 -1.07 -9.02
CA ILE A 102 -6.83 -2.23 -8.35
C ILE A 102 -7.88 -2.80 -9.30
N LEU A 103 -7.60 -3.98 -9.86
CA LEU A 103 -8.41 -4.61 -10.88
C LEU A 103 -9.35 -5.65 -10.26
N PRO A 104 -10.67 -5.54 -10.48
CA PRO A 104 -11.62 -6.54 -10.04
C PRO A 104 -11.36 -7.90 -10.64
N THR A 105 -11.59 -8.94 -9.86
CA THR A 105 -11.48 -10.32 -10.33
C THR A 105 -12.65 -11.17 -9.83
N SER A 106 -13.03 -12.16 -10.63
CA SER A 106 -14.09 -13.12 -10.30
C SER A 106 -13.57 -14.48 -9.86
N ILE A 107 -12.25 -14.68 -9.88
CA ILE A 107 -11.61 -15.98 -9.61
C ILE A 107 -10.95 -16.07 -8.23
N SER A 108 -10.93 -14.97 -7.48
CA SER A 108 -10.39 -14.87 -6.12
C SER A 108 -11.23 -13.87 -5.33
N ASP A 109 -11.21 -14.01 -4.01
CA ASP A 109 -11.67 -13.01 -3.05
C ASP A 109 -10.72 -11.81 -2.93
N HIS A 110 -9.54 -11.82 -3.57
CA HIS A 110 -8.63 -10.69 -3.62
C HIS A 110 -8.65 -10.01 -4.99
N GLU A 111 -8.73 -8.68 -5.02
CA GLU A 111 -8.55 -7.87 -6.22
C GLU A 111 -7.08 -7.91 -6.68
N CYS A 112 -6.83 -7.74 -7.97
CA CYS A 112 -5.48 -7.76 -8.51
C CYS A 112 -4.83 -6.37 -8.42
N LEU A 113 -3.68 -6.29 -7.76
CA LEU A 113 -2.84 -5.09 -7.79
C LEU A 113 -2.08 -5.04 -9.12
N SER A 114 -2.17 -3.92 -9.85
CA SER A 114 -1.42 -3.67 -11.09
C SER A 114 -0.63 -2.38 -10.98
N LEU A 115 0.68 -2.45 -11.21
CA LEU A 115 1.60 -1.31 -11.12
C LEU A 115 2.27 -1.07 -12.49
N SER A 116 2.20 0.15 -13.00
CA SER A 116 2.88 0.59 -14.23
C SER A 116 4.08 1.47 -13.87
N ILE A 117 5.29 1.05 -14.23
CA ILE A 117 6.55 1.77 -13.94
C ILE A 117 7.28 2.17 -15.21
#